data_AF-A0A9E5I1R3-F1
#
_entry.id   AF-A0A9E5I1R3-F1
#
_cell.length_a   1.000
_cell.length_b   1.000
_cell.length_c   1.000
_cell.angle_alpha   90.00
_cell.angle_beta   90.00
_cell.angle_gamma   90.00
#
_symmetry.space_group_name_H-M   'P 1'
#
loop_
_entity.id
_entity.type
_entity.pdbx_description
1 polymer ?
#
loop_
_entity_poly.entity_id
_entity_poly.type
_entity_poly.pdbx_seq_one_letter_code
_entity_poly.pdbx_strand_id
1 'polypeptide(L)'
;MTDLSPEQIRSLGSQALLITFVITAILGAIMQKTNFCTLGAVSDGILMEDWSRMRQWCLAIGVAILGVATMSHLGWIDVSKSIYTNNRVLYLSTLIGSVLFG
;
A
#
# COMPACT_ATOMS: atom_id res chain seq x y z
N MET A 1 -16.37 -24.10 -10.52
CA MET A 1 -16.77 -22.86 -9.83
C MET A 1 -17.25 -23.32 -8.46
N THR A 2 -16.45 -23.11 -7.43
CA THR A 2 -16.73 -23.63 -6.08
C THR A 2 -17.91 -22.89 -5.47
N ASP A 3 -18.96 -23.61 -5.14
CA ASP A 3 -20.15 -23.13 -4.43
C ASP A 3 -19.77 -22.71 -3.01
N LEU A 4 -19.31 -21.48 -2.85
CA LEU A 4 -19.09 -20.87 -1.55
C LEU A 4 -20.46 -20.58 -0.94
N SER A 5 -20.82 -21.30 0.13
CA SER A 5 -22.03 -21.01 0.89
C SER A 5 -21.97 -19.59 1.47
N PRO A 6 -23.11 -18.89 1.63
CA PRO A 6 -23.13 -17.52 2.15
C PRO A 6 -22.51 -17.39 3.55
N GLU A 7 -22.57 -18.45 4.36
CA GLU A 7 -21.92 -18.51 5.68
C GLU A 7 -20.38 -18.48 5.58
N GLN A 8 -19.80 -19.19 4.61
CA GLN A 8 -18.34 -19.20 4.40
C GLN A 8 -17.81 -17.83 3.98
N ILE A 9 -18.50 -17.14 3.07
CA ILE A 9 -18.12 -15.78 2.63
C ILE A 9 -18.10 -14.81 3.81
N ARG A 10 -19.08 -14.92 4.70
CA ARG A 10 -19.21 -14.06 5.86
C ARG A 10 -18.12 -14.31 6.90
N SER A 11 -17.72 -15.57 7.09
CA SER A 11 -16.61 -15.95 7.98
C SER A 11 -15.23 -15.52 7.46
N LEU A 12 -14.97 -15.64 6.15
CA LEU A 12 -13.73 -15.13 5.55
C LEU A 12 -13.67 -13.60 5.60
N GLY A 13 -14.81 -12.93 5.39
CA GLY A 13 -14.92 -11.48 5.49
C GLY A 13 -14.54 -10.96 6.87
N SER A 14 -15.07 -11.56 7.94
CA SER A 14 -14.74 -11.13 9.31
C SER A 14 -13.27 -11.35 9.66
N GLN A 15 -12.69 -12.47 9.22
CA GLN A 15 -11.26 -12.76 9.40
C GLN A 15 -10.39 -11.75 8.64
N ALA A 16 -10.71 -11.48 7.37
CA ALA A 16 -9.98 -10.51 6.55
C ALA A 16 -10.03 -9.10 7.16
N LEU A 17 -11.19 -8.67 7.69
CA LEU A 17 -11.33 -7.38 8.36
C LEU A 17 -10.48 -7.28 9.63
N LEU A 18 -10.46 -8.32 10.46
CA LEU A 18 -9.62 -8.33 11.67
C LEU A 18 -8.12 -8.33 11.34
N ILE A 19 -7.71 -9.15 10.37
CA ILE A 19 -6.31 -9.23 9.94
C ILE A 19 -5.85 -7.88 9.37
N THR A 20 -6.63 -7.28 8.49
CA THR A 20 -6.31 -5.97 7.89
C THR A 20 -6.31 -4.86 8.95
N PHE A 21 -7.24 -4.86 9.91
CA PHE A 21 -7.26 -3.90 11.01
C PHE A 21 -6.00 -3.99 11.88
N VAL A 22 -5.60 -5.20 12.29
CA VAL A 22 -4.41 -5.38 13.15
C VAL A 22 -3.14 -4.96 12.41
N ILE A 23 -2.98 -5.38 11.14
CA ILE A 23 -1.82 -5.02 10.32
C ILE A 23 -1.73 -3.50 10.14
N THR A 24 -2.85 -2.84 9.81
CA THR A 24 -2.88 -1.39 9.59
C THR A 24 -2.71 -0.60 10.89
N ALA A 25 -3.23 -1.08 12.03
CA ALA A 25 -3.00 -0.46 13.33
C ALA A 25 -1.52 -0.50 13.74
N ILE A 26 -0.84 -1.63 13.54
CA ILE A 26 0.60 -1.76 13.79
C ILE A 26 1.38 -0.82 12.87
N LEU A 27 1.06 -0.82 11.57
CA LEU A 27 1.69 0.07 10.59
C LEU A 27 1.51 1.54 10.98
N GLY A 28 0.31 1.94 11.39
CA GLY A 28 0.01 3.30 11.84
C GLY A 28 0.82 3.71 13.07
N ALA A 29 0.95 2.82 14.06
CA ALA A 29 1.76 3.06 15.25
C ALA A 29 3.25 3.24 14.91
N ILE A 30 3.78 2.44 13.96
CA ILE A 30 5.16 2.57 13.48
C ILE A 30 5.33 3.91 12.76
N MET A 31 4.44 4.25 11.83
CA MET A 31 4.49 5.50 11.06
C MET A 31 4.43 6.74 11.95
N GLN A 32 3.62 6.72 13.02
CA GLN A 32 3.52 7.79 14.00
C GLN A 32 4.84 7.98 14.75
N LYS A 33 5.50 6.88 15.16
CA LYS A 33 6.80 6.97 15.86
C LYS A 33 7.94 7.41 14.95
N THR A 34 7.93 7.00 13.69
CA THR A 34 9.00 7.31 12.74
C THR A 34 8.79 8.64 12.01
N ASN A 35 7.70 9.37 12.28
CA ASN A 35 7.31 10.60 11.58
C ASN A 35 7.40 10.41 10.05
N PHE A 36 6.78 9.36 9.53
CA PHE A 36 6.89 8.98 8.12
C PHE A 36 5.81 9.61 7.25
N CYS A 37 5.81 10.94 7.17
CA CYS A 37 4.96 11.66 6.23
C CYS A 37 5.72 11.85 4.91
N THR A 38 5.16 11.35 3.82
CA THR A 38 5.67 11.57 2.45
C THR A 38 5.85 13.07 2.15
N LEU A 39 4.92 13.90 2.62
CA LEU A 39 5.03 15.36 2.54
C LEU A 39 6.25 15.89 3.31
N GLY A 40 6.51 15.36 4.51
CA GLY A 40 7.64 15.75 5.34
C GLY A 40 9.00 15.28 4.78
N ALA A 41 9.03 14.13 4.11
CA ALA A 41 10.25 13.66 3.44
C ALA A 41 10.64 14.56 2.26
N VAL A 42 9.66 15.04 1.49
CA VAL A 42 9.88 15.96 0.37
C VAL A 42 10.25 17.35 0.85
N SER A 43 9.59 17.88 1.89
CA SER A 43 9.92 19.20 2.44
C SER A 43 11.30 19.24 3.08
N ASP A 44 11.67 18.22 3.86
CA ASP A 44 12.95 18.20 4.56
C ASP A 44 14.13 18.00 3.61
N GLY A 45 13.94 17.22 2.54
CA GLY A 45 14.95 17.02 1.50
C GLY A 45 15.24 18.27 0.68
N ILE A 46 14.22 19.10 0.41
CA ILE A 46 14.37 20.32 -0.40
C ILE A 46 14.74 21.53 0.46
N LEU A 47 14.25 21.63 1.69
CA LEU A 47 14.31 22.84 2.51
C LEU A 47 15.28 22.76 3.71
N MET A 48 15.55 21.56 4.24
CA MET A 48 16.37 21.36 5.45
C MET A 48 17.64 20.53 5.23
N GLU A 49 17.91 20.08 3.99
CA GLU A 49 19.10 19.30 3.60
C GLU A 49 19.31 17.98 4.39
N ASP A 50 18.26 17.49 5.07
CA ASP A 50 18.34 16.32 5.95
C ASP A 50 17.84 15.07 5.21
N TRP A 51 18.77 14.36 4.55
CA TRP A 51 18.47 13.23 3.65
C TRP A 51 18.10 11.91 4.34
N SER A 52 18.16 11.88 5.67
CA SER A 52 17.90 10.67 6.48
C SER A 52 16.47 10.13 6.26
N ARG A 53 15.47 11.01 6.23
CA ARG A 53 14.04 10.65 5.99
C ARG A 53 13.78 10.21 4.55
N MET A 54 14.45 10.86 3.58
CA MET A 54 14.37 10.53 2.16
C MET A 54 14.89 9.11 1.87
N ARG A 55 16.01 8.72 2.51
CA ARG A 55 16.59 7.36 2.37
C ARG A 55 15.65 6.29 2.90
N GLN A 56 15.02 6.52 4.04
CA GLN A 56 14.05 5.57 4.57
C GLN A 56 12.86 5.43 3.62
N TRP A 57 12.38 6.53 3.03
CA TRP A 57 11.25 6.50 2.07
C TRP A 57 11.57 5.68 0.83
N CYS A 58 12.76 5.89 0.25
CA CYS A 58 13.23 5.08 -0.89
C CYS A 58 13.37 3.59 -0.53
N LEU A 59 13.90 3.27 0.65
CA LEU A 59 14.00 1.87 1.12
C LEU A 59 12.62 1.25 1.31
N ALA A 60 11.65 1.98 1.85
CA ALA A 60 10.27 1.50 2.01
C ALA A 60 9.64 1.15 0.65
N ILE A 61 9.83 2.00 -0.38
CA ILE A 61 9.38 1.71 -1.75
C ILE A 61 10.07 0.45 -2.29
N GLY A 62 11.40 0.37 -2.14
CA GLY A 62 12.16 -0.79 -2.61
C GLY A 62 11.70 -2.11 -1.97
N VAL A 63 11.50 -2.11 -0.64
CA VAL A 63 11.00 -3.28 0.09
C VAL A 63 9.57 -3.63 -0.34
N ALA A 64 8.70 -2.63 -0.57
CA ALA A 64 7.34 -2.87 -1.05
C ALA A 64 7.33 -3.52 -2.44
N ILE A 65 8.13 -3.02 -3.38
CA ILE A 65 8.24 -3.58 -4.74
C ILE A 65 8.76 -5.02 -4.68
N LEU A 66 9.84 -5.26 -3.93
CA LEU A 66 10.40 -6.60 -3.78
C LEU A 66 9.42 -7.57 -3.08
N GLY A 67 8.70 -7.09 -2.06
CA GLY A 67 7.69 -7.88 -1.35
C GLY A 67 6.54 -8.32 -2.27
N VAL A 68 6.00 -7.40 -3.08
CA VAL A 68 4.93 -7.72 -4.03
C VAL A 68 5.46 -8.62 -5.16
N ALA A 69 6.66 -8.35 -5.68
CA ALA A 69 7.26 -9.16 -6.73
C ALA A 69 7.51 -10.61 -6.28
N THR A 70 8.02 -10.81 -5.06
CA THR A 70 8.27 -12.15 -4.50
C THR A 70 6.97 -12.91 -4.23
N MET A 71 5.96 -12.27 -3.62
CA MET A 71 4.65 -12.89 -3.40
C MET A 71 3.94 -13.23 -4.72
N SER A 72 4.08 -12.39 -5.74
CA SER A 72 3.55 -12.64 -7.09
C SER A 72 4.23 -13.85 -7.74
N HIS A 73 5.56 -13.94 -7.68
CA HIS A 73 6.33 -15.06 -8.23
C HIS A 73 6.03 -16.39 -7.53
N LEU A 74 5.73 -16.37 -6.23
CA LEU A 74 5.32 -17.55 -5.45
C LEU A 74 3.85 -17.96 -5.70
N GLY A 75 3.09 -17.18 -6.47
CA GLY A 75 1.68 -17.45 -6.75
C GLY A 75 0.74 -17.23 -5.55
N TRP A 76 1.21 -16.54 -4.49
CA TRP A 76 0.40 -16.24 -3.32
C TRP A 76 -0.62 -15.12 -3.57
N ILE A 77 -0.27 -14.20 -4.47
CA ILE A 77 -1.13 -13.08 -4.88
C ILE A 77 -1.32 -13.08 -6.39
N ASP A 78 -2.55 -12.86 -6.83
CA ASP A 78 -2.89 -12.68 -8.24
C ASP A 78 -2.94 -11.18 -8.54
N VAL A 79 -1.82 -10.64 -9.02
CA VAL A 79 -1.69 -9.20 -9.30
C VAL A 79 -2.57 -8.81 -10.49
N SER A 80 -2.92 -9.74 -11.38
CA SER A 80 -3.80 -9.48 -12.54
C SER A 80 -5.24 -9.17 -12.14
N LYS A 81 -5.67 -9.57 -10.93
CA LYS A 81 -6.96 -9.19 -10.35
C LYS A 81 -6.96 -7.84 -9.64
N SER A 82 -5.79 -7.20 -9.52
CA SER A 82 -5.67 -5.88 -8.93
C SER A 82 -6.05 -4.79 -9.94
N ILE A 83 -6.74 -3.75 -9.46
CA ILE A 83 -7.09 -2.57 -10.26
C ILE A 83 -5.81 -1.87 -10.77
N TYR A 84 -4.72 -1.94 -10.01
CA TYR A 84 -3.45 -1.26 -10.32
C TYR A 84 -2.67 -1.88 -11.49
N THR A 85 -2.98 -3.10 -11.90
CA THR A 85 -2.31 -3.81 -13.02
C THR A 85 -3.22 -3.91 -14.25
N ASN A 86 -4.35 -3.19 -14.23
CA ASN A 86 -5.26 -3.15 -15.36
C ASN A 86 -4.61 -2.45 -16.58
N ASN A 87 -4.86 -2.97 -17.78
CA ASN A 87 -4.25 -2.50 -19.04
C ASN A 87 -4.77 -1.12 -19.51
N ARG A 88 -5.61 -0.44 -18.71
CA ARG A 88 -6.15 0.88 -19.02
C ARG A 88 -5.70 1.88 -17.97
N VAL A 89 -4.88 2.84 -18.39
CA VAL A 89 -4.50 3.97 -17.55
C VAL A 89 -5.66 4.97 -17.54
N LEU A 90 -6.31 5.14 -16.40
CA LEU A 90 -7.37 6.14 -16.23
C LEU A 90 -6.76 7.53 -15.95
N TYR A 91 -6.17 8.13 -16.99
CA TYR A 91 -5.48 9.43 -16.89
C TYR A 91 -6.30 10.51 -16.19
N LEU A 92 -7.60 10.59 -16.49
CA LEU A 92 -8.48 11.59 -15.89
C LEU A 92 -8.62 11.40 -14.37
N SER A 93 -8.85 10.17 -13.90
CA SER A 93 -8.99 9.92 -12.47
C SER A 93 -7.67 10.10 -11.73
N THR A 94 -6.55 9.75 -12.36
CA THR A 94 -5.23 9.94 -11.76
C THR A 94 -4.93 11.42 -11.59
N LEU A 95 -5.14 12.26 -12.62
CA LEU A 95 -4.90 13.70 -12.51
C LEU A 95 -5.83 14.36 -11.48
N ILE A 96 -7.13 14.09 -11.56
CA ILE A 96 -8.12 14.71 -10.65
C ILE A 96 -7.87 14.24 -9.21
N GLY A 97 -7.61 12.96 -8.99
CA GLY A 97 -7.30 12.41 -7.67
C GLY A 97 -6.01 12.98 -7.07
N SER A 98 -4.95 13.10 -7.87
CA SER A 98 -3.68 13.69 -7.44
C SER A 98 -3.80 15.17 -7.10
N VAL A 99 -4.60 15.95 -7.84
CA VAL A 99 -4.82 17.38 -7.54
C VAL A 99 -5.67 17.59 -6.29
N LEU A 100 -6.66 16.73 -6.03
CA LEU A 100 -7.53 16.86 -4.87
C LEU A 100 -6.87 16.40 -3.56
N PHE A 101 -5.89 15.51 -3.62
CA PHE A 101 -5.28 14.87 -2.44
C PHE A 101 -3.80 15.22 -2.22
N GLY A 102 -3.11 15.74 -3.23
CA GLY A 102 -1.72 16.20 -3.16
C GLY A 102 -1.58 17.57 -2.52
#